data_AF-A0A8T3T4X1-F1
#
_entry.id   AF-A0A8T3T4X1-F1
#
_cell.length_a   1.000
_cell.length_b   1.000
_cell.length_c   1.000
_cell.angle_alpha   90.00
_cell.angle_beta   90.00
_cell.angle_gamma   90.00
#
_symmetry.space_group_name_H-M   'P 1'
#
loop_
_entity.id
_entity.type
_entity.pdbx_description
1 polymer ?
#
loop_
_entity_poly.entity_id
_entity_poly.type
_entity_poly.pdbx_seq_one_letter_code
_entity_poly.pdbx_strand_id
1 'polypeptide(L)'
;MTRLLGVDLGERRIGLAVADEAEPTARALATVRRRDIERDAATLREVAGEQRIDRIVVGMPLNTDGSVGPQAVATRAWITAVSPLLGLPVSERDERYSSQRATAPR
;
A
#
# COMPACT_ATOMS: atom_id res chain seq x y z
N MET A 1 -0.02 20.11 -5.11
CA MET A 1 0.82 19.17 -4.34
C MET A 1 -0.03 17.94 -4.15
N THR A 2 0.41 16.80 -4.68
CA THR A 2 -0.37 15.57 -4.66
C THR A 2 0.19 14.67 -3.57
N ARG A 3 -0.65 14.27 -2.63
CA ARG A 3 -0.27 13.37 -1.54
C ARG A 3 -0.71 11.96 -1.83
N LEU A 4 0.22 11.03 -1.66
CA LEU A 4 0.06 9.62 -1.92
C LEU A 4 0.06 8.86 -0.60
N LEU A 5 -0.87 7.92 -0.46
CA LEU A 5 -0.87 6.94 0.62
C LEU A 5 -0.36 5.61 0.08
N GLY A 6 0.85 5.24 0.47
CA GLY A 6 1.39 3.90 0.28
C GLY A 6 0.72 2.90 1.23
N VAL A 7 0.26 1.79 0.69
CA VAL A 7 -0.38 0.68 1.41
C VAL A 7 0.40 -0.59 1.12
N ASP A 8 0.98 -1.18 2.17
CA ASP A 8 1.63 -2.49 2.13
C ASP A 8 0.72 -3.53 2.78
N LEU A 9 0.20 -4.45 1.97
CA LEU A 9 -0.75 -5.47 2.43
C LEU A 9 -0.02 -6.73 2.92
N GLY A 10 0.19 -6.80 4.23
CA GLY A 10 0.61 -8.03 4.90
C GLY A 10 -0.56 -8.95 5.25
N GLU A 11 -0.26 -10.20 5.62
CA GLU A 11 -1.28 -11.19 5.97
C GLU A 11 -2.12 -10.79 7.19
N ARG A 12 -1.51 -10.11 8.17
CA ARG A 12 -2.12 -9.74 9.46
C ARG A 12 -2.22 -8.23 9.70
N ARG A 13 -1.45 -7.44 8.96
CA ARG A 13 -1.25 -6.01 9.19
C ARG A 13 -1.15 -5.29 7.85
N ILE A 14 -1.57 -4.05 7.83
CA ILE A 14 -1.47 -3.16 6.69
C ILE A 14 -0.52 -2.03 7.09
N GLY A 15 0.61 -1.94 6.41
CA GLY A 15 1.55 -0.83 6.54
C GLY A 15 1.03 0.38 5.78
N LEU A 16 1.05 1.55 6.41
CA LEU A 16 0.65 2.82 5.81
C LEU A 16 1.87 3.75 5.75
N ALA A 17 2.10 4.33 4.60
CA ALA A 17 3.13 5.34 4.37
C ALA A 17 2.55 6.52 3.62
N VAL A 18 3.06 7.72 3.86
CA VAL A 18 2.68 8.92 3.11
C VAL A 18 3.88 9.39 2.27
N ALA A 19 3.62 9.78 1.04
CA ALA A 19 4.58 10.43 0.16
C ALA A 19 3.94 11.65 -0.49
N ASP A 20 4.74 12.64 -0.84
CA ASP A 20 4.29 13.82 -1.61
C ASP A 20 5.02 13.78 -2.95
N GLU A 21 4.37 14.10 -4.07
CA GLU A 21 5.05 14.20 -5.36
C GLU A 21 6.18 15.25 -5.36
N ALA A 22 6.12 16.22 -4.44
CA ALA A 22 7.17 17.21 -4.26
C ALA A 22 8.40 16.69 -3.49
N GLU A 23 8.27 15.58 -2.75
CA GLU A 23 9.34 15.03 -1.92
C GLU A 23 9.74 13.62 -2.39
N PRO A 24 11.04 13.35 -2.59
CA PRO A 24 11.51 12.06 -3.08
C PRO A 24 11.41 10.92 -2.05
N THR A 25 10.94 11.19 -0.82
CA THR A 25 10.99 10.23 0.29
C THR A 25 9.59 9.93 0.84
N ALA A 26 9.22 8.66 0.86
CA ALA A 26 8.04 8.18 1.58
C ALA A 26 8.34 8.06 3.09
N ARG A 27 7.37 8.41 3.93
CA ARG A 27 7.48 8.35 5.39
C ARG A 27 6.47 7.34 5.92
N ALA A 28 6.92 6.43 6.78
CA ALA A 28 6.02 5.53 7.48
C ALA A 28 5.04 6.34 8.35
N LEU A 29 3.75 6.05 8.22
CA LEU A 29 2.68 6.76 8.91
C LEU A 29 2.15 5.94 10.08
N ALA A 30 1.66 4.73 9.79
CA ALA A 30 1.07 3.85 10.79
C ALA A 30 1.08 2.40 10.32
N THR A 31 0.80 1.47 11.23
CA THR A 31 0.52 0.08 10.89
C THR A 31 -0.81 -0.29 11.51
N VAL A 32 -1.78 -0.67 10.69
CA VAL A 32 -3.11 -1.04 11.14
C VAL A 32 -3.29 -2.56 11.06
N ARG A 33 -4.11 -3.12 11.94
CA ARG A 33 -4.41 -4.54 11.92
C ARG A 33 -5.42 -4.82 10.81
N ARG A 34 -5.10 -5.76 9.93
CA ARG A 34 -6.00 -6.21 8.86
C ARG A 34 -7.22 -6.87 9.48
N ARG A 35 -8.41 -6.49 9.02
CA ARG A 35 -9.68 -7.06 9.46
C ARG A 35 -10.46 -7.51 8.22
N ASP A 36 -11.68 -7.05 8.09
CA ASP A 36 -12.53 -7.21 6.92
C ASP A 36 -12.43 -5.98 6.01
N ILE A 37 -12.90 -6.12 4.77
CA ILE A 37 -12.77 -5.09 3.72
C ILE A 37 -13.43 -3.77 4.13
N GLU A 38 -14.58 -3.81 4.82
CA GLU A 38 -15.30 -2.61 5.23
C GLU A 38 -14.53 -1.84 6.30
N ARG A 39 -14.00 -2.53 7.31
CA ARG A 39 -13.18 -1.92 8.38
C ARG A 39 -11.83 -1.44 7.86
N ASP A 40 -11.21 -2.19 6.95
CA ASP A 40 -9.98 -1.79 6.31
C ASP A 40 -10.22 -0.49 5.51
N ALA A 41 -11.29 -0.44 4.70
CA ALA A 41 -11.67 0.75 3.94
C ALA A 41 -11.98 1.96 4.84
N ALA A 42 -12.75 1.77 5.91
CA ALA A 42 -13.07 2.84 6.85
C ALA A 42 -11.80 3.46 7.46
N THR A 43 -10.87 2.60 7.90
CA THR A 43 -9.59 3.03 8.49
C THR A 43 -8.76 3.80 7.46
N LEU A 44 -8.68 3.29 6.23
CA LEU A 44 -7.93 3.94 5.15
C LEU A 44 -8.53 5.30 4.77
N ARG A 45 -9.86 5.45 4.77
CA ARG A 45 -10.54 6.71 4.49
C ARG A 45 -10.30 7.76 5.57
N GLU A 46 -10.34 7.35 6.83
CA GLU A 46 -10.05 8.23 7.97
C GLU A 46 -8.62 8.79 7.82
N VAL A 47 -7.65 7.90 7.65
CA VAL A 47 -6.25 8.29 7.43
C VAL A 47 -6.08 9.16 6.18
N ALA A 48 -6.76 8.81 5.09
CA ALA A 48 -6.70 9.58 3.85
C ALA A 48 -7.26 11.01 4.03
N GLY A 49 -8.34 11.16 4.79
CA GLY A 49 -8.91 12.47 5.12
C GLY A 49 -7.99 13.31 6.00
N GLU A 50 -7.44 12.70 7.06
CA GLU A 50 -6.51 13.38 7.99
C GLU A 50 -5.24 13.88 7.29
N GLN A 51 -4.66 13.04 6.41
CA GLN A 51 -3.42 13.35 5.71
C GLN A 51 -3.63 14.11 4.40
N ARG A 52 -4.89 14.39 4.02
CA ARG A 52 -5.28 15.01 2.74
C ARG A 52 -4.70 14.27 1.54
N ILE A 53 -4.92 12.96 1.49
CA ILE A 53 -4.43 12.07 0.44
C ILE A 53 -5.28 12.23 -0.82
N ASP A 54 -4.63 12.40 -1.96
CA ASP A 54 -5.26 12.49 -3.28
C ASP A 54 -5.34 11.13 -3.98
N ARG A 55 -4.39 10.23 -3.70
CA ARG A 55 -4.30 8.91 -4.33
C ARG A 55 -3.71 7.86 -3.42
N ILE A 56 -4.19 6.63 -3.55
CA ILE A 56 -3.70 5.47 -2.81
C ILE A 56 -2.86 4.60 -3.75
N VAL A 57 -1.70 4.17 -3.27
CA VAL A 57 -0.76 3.32 -4.00
C VAL A 57 -0.55 2.04 -3.20
N VAL A 58 -0.87 0.88 -3.78
CA VAL A 58 -0.75 -0.41 -3.11
C VAL A 58 0.45 -1.18 -3.67
N GLY A 59 1.34 -1.62 -2.77
CA GLY A 59 2.50 -2.43 -3.11
C GLY A 59 2.09 -3.83 -3.57
N MET A 60 2.69 -4.31 -4.66
CA MET A 60 2.45 -5.65 -5.19
C MET A 60 3.64 -6.56 -4.89
N PRO A 61 3.45 -7.62 -4.07
CA PRO A 61 4.50 -8.59 -3.74
C PRO A 61 4.69 -9.55 -4.92
N LEU A 62 5.31 -9.06 -5.98
CA LEU A 62 5.70 -9.87 -7.13
C LEU A 62 6.92 -10.72 -6.78
N ASN A 63 7.03 -11.87 -7.42
CA ASN A 63 8.21 -12.71 -7.29
C ASN A 63 9.44 -12.01 -7.88
N THR A 64 10.64 -12.48 -7.52
CA THR A 64 11.92 -11.91 -8.00
C THR A 64 12.07 -11.93 -9.52
N ASP A 65 11.41 -12.87 -10.20
CA ASP A 65 11.36 -12.98 -11.67
C ASP A 65 10.24 -12.12 -12.31
N GLY A 66 9.45 -11.42 -11.50
CA GLY A 66 8.29 -10.63 -11.92
C GLY A 66 7.02 -11.44 -12.17
N SER A 67 7.02 -12.73 -11.86
CA SER A 67 5.80 -13.53 -11.91
C SER A 67 4.85 -13.19 -10.76
N VAL A 68 3.55 -13.35 -11.02
CA VAL A 68 2.48 -13.11 -10.03
C VAL A 68 2.33 -14.35 -9.16
N GLY A 69 2.77 -14.26 -7.90
CA GLY A 69 2.57 -15.32 -6.90
C GLY A 69 1.15 -15.32 -6.30
N PRO A 70 0.81 -16.34 -5.49
CA PRO A 70 -0.48 -16.42 -4.79
C PRO A 70 -0.77 -15.19 -3.92
N GLN A 71 0.27 -14.60 -3.33
CA GLN A 71 0.16 -13.39 -2.52
C GLN A 71 -0.23 -12.18 -3.37
N ALA A 72 0.36 -12.01 -4.56
CA ALA A 72 -0.01 -10.93 -5.47
C ALA A 72 -1.46 -11.08 -5.97
N VAL A 73 -1.93 -12.31 -6.20
CA VAL A 73 -3.36 -12.56 -6.52
C VAL A 73 -4.26 -12.15 -5.36
N ALA A 74 -3.91 -12.52 -4.13
CA ALA A 74 -4.68 -12.13 -2.94
C ALA A 74 -4.69 -10.60 -2.73
N THR A 75 -3.55 -9.94 -2.95
CA THR A 75 -3.46 -8.46 -2.89
C THR A 75 -4.33 -7.83 -3.95
N ARG A 76 -4.28 -8.29 -5.19
CA ARG A 76 -5.13 -7.79 -6.28
C ARG A 76 -6.62 -7.93 -5.95
N ALA A 77 -7.04 -9.10 -5.44
CA ALA A 77 -8.41 -9.33 -5.01
C ALA A 77 -8.84 -8.38 -3.89
N TRP A 78 -7.97 -8.13 -2.92
CA TRP A 78 -8.20 -7.15 -1.86
C TRP A 78 -8.32 -5.73 -2.41
N ILE A 79 -7.45 -5.33 -3.35
CA ILE A 79 -7.52 -4.02 -4.04
C ILE A 79 -8.86 -3.84 -4.74
N THR A 80 -9.29 -4.85 -5.51
CA THR A 80 -10.58 -4.80 -6.22
C THR A 80 -11.76 -4.67 -5.25
N ALA A 81 -11.70 -5.32 -4.08
CA ALA A 81 -12.76 -5.24 -3.08
C ALA A 81 -12.77 -3.91 -2.31
N VAL A 82 -11.61 -3.36 -1.97
CA VAL A 82 -11.49 -2.14 -1.14
C VAL A 82 -11.63 -0.85 -1.96
N SER A 83 -11.15 -0.84 -3.21
CA SER A 83 -11.14 0.34 -4.08
C SER A 83 -12.49 1.06 -4.21
N PRO A 84 -13.63 0.38 -4.46
CA PRO A 84 -14.91 1.07 -4.57
C PRO A 84 -15.38 1.72 -3.26
N LEU A 85 -14.88 1.23 -2.11
CA LEU A 85 -15.24 1.77 -0.80
C LEU A 85 -14.44 3.02 -0.44
N LEU A 86 -13.23 3.18 -0.99
CA LEU A 86 -12.30 4.26 -0.64
C LEU A 86 -12.71 5.61 -1.22
N GLY A 87 -13.39 5.62 -2.37
CA GLY A 87 -13.76 6.86 -3.07
C GLY A 87 -12.56 7.68 -3.58
N LEU A 88 -11.36 7.09 -3.58
CA LEU A 88 -10.12 7.68 -4.05
C LEU A 88 -9.52 6.81 -5.16
N PRO A 89 -8.78 7.39 -6.12
CA PRO A 89 -8.06 6.61 -7.11
C PRO A 89 -7.04 5.70 -6.42
N VAL A 90 -7.08 4.42 -6.77
CA VAL A 90 -6.13 3.41 -6.29
C VAL A 90 -5.25 2.98 -7.46
N SER A 91 -3.94 2.90 -7.24
CA SER A 91 -2.98 2.44 -8.24
C SER A 91 -2.09 1.34 -7.66
N GLU A 92 -1.72 0.37 -8.48
CA GLU A 92 -0.78 -0.70 -8.10
C GLU A 92 0.66 -0.24 -8.38
N ARG A 93 1.57 -0.46 -7.43
CA ARG A 93 3.00 -0.22 -7.60
C ARG A 93 3.74 -1.54 -7.55
N ASP A 94 4.47 -1.83 -8.61
CA ASP A 94 5.39 -2.95 -8.70
C ASP A 94 6.62 -2.70 -7.79
N GLU A 95 6.85 -3.57 -6.82
CA GLU A 95 7.92 -3.43 -5.82
C GLU A 95 9.25 -4.09 -6.23
N ARG A 96 9.39 -4.57 -7.48
CA ARG A 96 10.60 -5.26 -7.97
C ARG A 96 11.93 -4.51 -7.79
N TYR A 97 11.91 -3.20 -7.49
CA TYR A 97 13.11 -2.39 -7.30
C TYR A 97 13.50 -2.10 -5.83
N SER A 98 12.83 -2.69 -4.83
CA SER A 98 13.18 -2.48 -3.41
C SER A 98 14.03 -3.60 -2.78
N SER A 99 14.28 -4.71 -3.47
CA SER A 99 15.09 -5.83 -2.93
C SER A 99 16.60 -5.67 -3.15
N GLN A 100 17.11 -4.45 -3.19
CA GLN A 100 18.53 -4.20 -2.95
C GLN A 100 18.66 -3.51 -1.59
N ARG A 101 19.10 -4.28 -0.59
CA ARG A 101 19.57 -3.93 0.78
C ARG A 101 18.80 -4.63 1.90
N ALA A 102 18.86 -5.95 1.90
CA ALA A 102 18.87 -6.74 3.14
C ALA A 102 19.96 -7.82 3.02
N THR A 103 21.21 -7.40 2.89
CA THR A 103 22.34 -8.23 3.28
C THR A 103 23.30 -7.31 4.00
N ALA A 104 23.21 -7.31 5.32
CA ALA A 104 24.35 -6.99 6.15
C ALA A 104 25.26 -8.22 6.15
N PRO A 105 26.50 -8.14 5.65
CA PRO A 105 27.58 -8.91 6.22
C PRO A 105 28.32 -8.04 7.24
N ARG A 106 28.71 -8.68 8.34
CA ARG A 106 29.54 -8.15 9.43
C ARG A 106 30.89 -7.65 8.92
#